data_AF-A0A7G8Q3I2-F1
#
_entry.id   AF-A0A7G8Q3I2-F1
#
_cell.length_a   1.000
_cell.length_b   1.000
_cell.length_c   1.000
_cell.angle_alpha   90.00
_cell.angle_beta   90.00
_cell.angle_gamma   90.00
#
_symmetry.space_group_name_H-M   'P 1'
#
loop_
_entity.id
_entity.type
_entity.pdbx_description
1 polymer ?
#
loop_
_entity_poly.entity_id
_entity_poly.type
_entity_poly.pdbx_seq_one_letter_code
_entity_poly.pdbx_strand_id
1 'polypeptide(L)'
;MANSLTRRIFLLADRLEPDRAAVWQWFHCTPIRVFDGQTALELMTAGEGWRVEAWLETVLLSEEDAAFPGPILFRFDGNQSSWLSL
;
A
#
# COMPACT_ATOMS: atom_id res chain seq x y z
N MET A 1 -13.04 -7.93 -15.49
CA MET A 1 -13.20 -7.64 -14.05
C MET A 1 -11.86 -7.36 -13.35
N ALA A 2 -10.76 -8.07 -13.62
CA ALA A 2 -9.45 -7.79 -12.99
C ALA A 2 -8.88 -6.36 -13.23
N ASN A 3 -9.24 -5.70 -14.35
CA ASN A 3 -8.75 -4.36 -14.68
C ASN A 3 -9.26 -3.24 -13.74
N SER A 4 -10.40 -3.39 -13.07
CA SER A 4 -10.91 -2.33 -12.18
C SER A 4 -10.19 -2.32 -10.83
N LEU A 5 -9.84 -3.49 -10.29
CA LEU A 5 -9.17 -3.61 -9.00
C LEU A 5 -7.71 -3.18 -9.08
N THR A 6 -6.99 -3.62 -10.12
CA THR A 6 -5.60 -3.20 -10.37
C THR A 6 -5.50 -1.67 -10.42
N ARG A 7 -6.40 -1.02 -11.18
CA ARG A 7 -6.44 0.44 -11.27
C ARG A 7 -6.72 1.11 -9.92
N ARG A 8 -7.61 0.57 -9.10
CA ARG A 8 -7.90 1.11 -7.75
C ARG A 8 -6.68 1.02 -6.85
N ILE A 9 -5.99 -0.11 -6.83
CA ILE A 9 -4.76 -0.30 -6.05
C ILE A 9 -3.70 0.73 -6.45
N PHE A 10 -3.46 0.93 -7.75
CA PHE A 10 -2.52 1.95 -8.21
C PHE A 10 -2.94 3.37 -7.83
N LEU A 11 -4.25 3.69 -7.89
CA LEU A 11 -4.74 5.00 -7.46
C LEU A 11 -4.59 5.24 -5.94
N LEU A 12 -4.77 4.20 -5.13
CA LEU A 12 -4.57 4.27 -3.69
C LEU A 12 -3.09 4.40 -3.35
N ALA A 13 -2.23 3.62 -4.01
CA ALA A 13 -0.78 3.70 -3.82
C ALA A 13 -0.20 5.05 -4.27
N ASP A 14 -0.67 5.62 -5.39
CA ASP A 14 -0.28 6.95 -5.89
C ASP A 14 -0.63 8.09 -4.90
N ARG A 15 -1.64 7.90 -4.04
CA ARG A 15 -1.96 8.85 -2.96
C ARG A 15 -0.98 8.79 -1.80
N LEU A 16 -0.40 7.62 -1.52
CA LEU A 16 0.59 7.44 -0.46
C LEU A 16 1.99 7.85 -0.93
N GLU A 17 2.35 7.47 -2.16
CA GLU A 17 3.63 7.76 -2.78
C GLU A 17 3.41 8.25 -4.22
N PRO A 18 3.60 9.56 -4.50
CA PRO A 18 3.41 10.11 -5.84
C PRO A 18 4.52 9.71 -6.83
N ASP A 19 5.64 9.12 -6.36
CA ASP A 19 6.63 8.52 -7.26
C ASP A 19 6.10 7.21 -7.88
N ARG A 20 5.69 7.32 -9.15
CA ARG A 20 5.21 6.19 -9.95
C ARG A 20 6.21 5.05 -10.07
N ALA A 21 7.51 5.33 -10.07
CA ALA A 21 8.53 4.30 -10.14
C ALA A 21 8.59 3.50 -8.81
N ALA A 22 8.47 4.19 -7.68
CA ALA A 22 8.38 3.56 -6.37
C ALA A 22 7.10 2.73 -6.21
N VAL A 23 5.95 3.25 -6.65
CA VAL A 23 4.67 2.50 -6.66
C VAL A 23 4.77 1.26 -7.53
N TRP A 24 5.38 1.37 -8.71
CA TRP A 24 5.59 0.23 -9.60
C TRP A 24 6.51 -0.82 -8.98
N GLN A 25 7.63 -0.39 -8.40
CA GLN A 25 8.56 -1.27 -7.71
C GLN A 25 7.90 -1.96 -6.52
N TRP A 26 7.11 -1.23 -5.73
CA TRP A 26 6.35 -1.80 -4.62
C TRP A 26 5.39 -2.89 -5.08
N PHE A 27 4.58 -2.58 -6.10
CA PHE A 27 3.56 -3.50 -6.59
C PHE A 27 4.16 -4.82 -7.09
N HIS A 28 5.32 -4.75 -7.75
CA HIS A 28 5.94 -5.89 -8.41
C HIS A 28 6.99 -6.63 -7.57
N CYS A 29 7.70 -5.94 -6.68
CA CYS A 29 8.95 -6.45 -6.11
C CYS A 29 9.04 -6.33 -4.59
N THR A 30 8.13 -5.59 -3.95
CA THR A 30 8.20 -5.40 -2.51
C THR A 30 7.33 -6.42 -1.77
N PRO A 31 7.93 -7.26 -0.91
CA PRO A 31 7.20 -8.19 -0.08
C PRO A 31 6.46 -7.46 1.04
N ILE A 32 5.14 -7.65 1.12
CA ILE A 32 4.27 -7.03 2.12
C ILE A 32 4.22 -7.93 3.36
N ARG A 33 4.74 -7.45 4.49
CA ARG A 33 4.90 -8.25 5.72
C ARG A 33 3.59 -8.74 6.30
N VAL A 34 2.53 -7.94 6.22
CA VAL A 34 1.20 -8.33 6.72
C VAL A 34 0.57 -9.47 5.89
N PHE A 35 1.11 -9.73 4.70
CA PHE A 35 0.69 -10.81 3.80
C PHE A 35 1.76 -11.88 3.67
N ASP A 36 2.43 -12.23 4.77
CA ASP A 36 3.45 -13.27 4.83
C ASP A 36 4.63 -13.05 3.85
N GLY A 37 4.88 -11.79 3.47
CA GLY A 37 5.93 -11.41 2.52
C GLY A 37 5.53 -11.56 1.05
N GLN A 38 4.25 -11.76 0.73
CA GLN A 38 3.78 -11.73 -0.64
C GLN A 38 3.74 -10.31 -1.20
N THR A 39 4.03 -10.18 -2.50
CA THR A 39 3.89 -8.92 -3.24
C THR A 39 2.43 -8.64 -3.59
N ALA A 40 2.12 -7.38 -3.88
CA ALA A 40 0.78 -7.00 -4.35
C ALA A 40 0.42 -7.74 -5.66
N LEU A 41 1.38 -7.92 -6.58
CA LEU A 41 1.18 -8.69 -7.79
C LEU A 41 0.82 -10.15 -7.50
N GLU A 42 1.54 -10.82 -6.59
CA GLU A 42 1.25 -12.22 -6.24
C GLU A 42 -0.16 -12.36 -5.68
N LEU A 43 -0.58 -11.47 -4.78
CA LEU A 43 -1.93 -11.44 -4.24
C LEU A 43 -2.98 -11.16 -5.33
N MET A 44 -2.67 -10.28 -6.29
CA MET A 44 -3.54 -10.03 -7.45
C MET A 44 -3.69 -11.27 -8.33
N THR A 45 -2.60 -12.00 -8.58
CA THR A 45 -2.63 -13.24 -9.38
C THR A 45 -3.33 -14.39 -8.67
N ALA A 46 -3.30 -14.41 -7.33
CA ALA A 46 -4.03 -15.37 -6.50
C ALA A 46 -5.54 -15.05 -6.39
N GLY A 47 -6.01 -13.92 -6.94
CA GLY A 47 -7.41 -13.48 -6.79
C GLY A 47 -7.68 -12.80 -5.43
N GLU A 48 -6.64 -12.54 -4.64
CA GLU A 48 -6.69 -11.93 -3.31
C GLU A 48 -6.38 -10.43 -3.30
N GLY A 49 -6.36 -9.78 -4.47
CA GLY A 49 -6.06 -8.36 -4.61
C GLY A 49 -6.94 -7.42 -3.78
N TRP A 50 -8.14 -7.85 -3.41
CA TRP A 50 -9.03 -7.10 -2.53
C TRP A 50 -8.43 -6.89 -1.12
N ARG A 51 -7.56 -7.81 -0.67
CA ARG A 51 -6.82 -7.67 0.60
C ARG A 51 -5.82 -6.51 0.53
N VAL A 52 -5.15 -6.37 -0.61
CA VAL A 52 -4.21 -5.26 -0.87
C VAL A 52 -4.96 -3.93 -0.89
N GLU A 53 -6.12 -3.87 -1.55
CA GLU A 53 -6.97 -2.68 -1.56
C GLU A 53 -7.41 -2.28 -0.13
N ALA A 54 -8.01 -3.20 0.62
CA ALA A 54 -8.49 -2.91 1.98
C ALA A 54 -7.37 -2.48 2.92
N TRP A 55 -6.17 -3.04 2.74
CA TRP A 55 -4.98 -2.65 3.50
C TRP A 55 -4.54 -1.23 3.14
N LEU A 56 -4.44 -0.88 1.86
CA LEU A 56 -4.11 0.48 1.42
C LEU A 56 -5.15 1.51 1.91
N GLU A 57 -6.43 1.16 1.89
CA GLU A 57 -7.49 2.03 2.45
C GLU A 57 -7.30 2.26 3.95
N THR A 58 -6.93 1.22 4.71
CA THR A 58 -6.66 1.35 6.16
C THR A 58 -5.44 2.21 6.44
N VAL A 59 -4.38 2.06 5.64
CA VAL A 59 -3.16 2.86 5.74
C VAL A 59 -3.46 4.33 5.45
N LEU A 60 -4.20 4.62 4.37
CA LEU A 60 -4.63 5.98 4.04
C LEU A 60 -5.47 6.61 5.15
N LEU A 61 -6.43 5.88 5.72
CA LEU A 61 -7.22 6.37 6.85
C LEU A 61 -6.35 6.66 8.08
N SER A 62 -5.30 5.87 8.30
CA SER A 62 -4.37 6.08 9.43
C SER A 62 -3.46 7.28 9.22
N GLU A 63 -3.02 7.56 7.99
CA GLU A 63 -2.25 8.77 7.65
C GLU A 63 -3.12 10.04 7.73
N GLU A 64 -4.37 9.97 7.27
CA GLU A 64 -5.34 11.07 7.40
C GLU A 64 -5.69 11.34 8.87
N ASP A 65 -5.82 10.30 9.70
CA ASP A 65 -6.04 10.45 11.14
C ASP A 65 -4.78 10.97 11.84
N ALA A 66 -3.57 10.51 11.51
CA ALA A 66 -2.31 11.01 12.08
C ALA A 66 -2.02 12.49 11.78
N ALA A 67 -2.64 13.07 10.74
CA ALA A 67 -2.65 14.52 10.50
C ALA A 67 -3.49 15.31 11.52
N PHE A 68 -4.26 14.63 12.38
CA PHE A 68 -4.93 15.13 13.58
C PHE A 68 -4.40 14.37 14.83
N PRO A 69 -4.00 15.02 15.93
CA PRO A 69 -3.23 14.33 16.96
C PRO A 69 -4.11 13.41 17.83
N GLY A 70 -4.25 12.15 17.43
CA GLY A 70 -4.63 10.99 18.23
C GLY A 70 -3.50 9.95 18.26
N PRO A 71 -3.42 9.08 19.28
CA PRO A 71 -2.21 8.30 19.52
C PRO A 71 -2.14 7.10 18.57
N ILE A 72 -1.33 7.17 17.50
CA ILE A 72 -1.11 6.05 16.58
C ILE A 72 0.33 5.54 16.70
N LEU A 73 0.45 4.23 16.94
CA LEU A 73 1.69 3.45 17.10
C LEU A 73 2.46 3.22 15.78
N PHE A 74 2.16 3.97 14.73
CA PHE A 74 2.87 3.93 13.45
C PHE A 74 3.20 5.36 13.06
N ARG A 75 4.35 5.84 13.54
CA ARG A 75 4.88 7.12 13.11
C ARG A 75 5.53 6.93 11.73
N PHE A 76 4.86 7.42 10.70
CA PHE A 76 5.42 7.48 9.36
C PHE A 76 6.47 8.59 9.31
N ASP A 77 7.74 8.22 9.44
CA ASP A 77 8.84 9.16 9.22
C ASP A 77 9.00 9.29 7.70
N GLY A 78 8.74 10.48 7.16
CA GLY A 78 8.66 10.82 5.73
C GLY A 78 9.96 10.68 4.93
N ASN A 79 10.73 9.64 5.21
CA ASN A 79 11.87 9.20 4.43
C ASN A 79 11.40 8.17 3.40
N GLN A 80 11.70 8.40 2.11
CA GLN A 80 11.30 7.59 0.94
C GLN A 80 11.55 6.07 1.08
N SER A 81 12.40 5.64 2.02
CA SER A 81 12.75 4.24 2.23
C SER A 81 11.80 3.47 3.16
N SER A 82 10.84 4.11 3.83
CA SER A 82 10.03 3.46 4.88
C SER A 82 8.83 2.65 4.37
N TRP A 83 8.25 2.97 3.20
CA TRP A 83 7.10 2.23 2.64
C TRP A 83 7.48 0.89 2.01
N LEU A 84 8.75 0.69 1.64
CA LEU A 84 9.24 -0.55 0.99
C LEU A 84 9.43 -1.73 1.97
N SER A 85 9.15 -1.54 3.27
CA SER A 85 9.32 -2.57 4.30
C SER A 85 8.00 -2.96 4.99
N LEU A 86 6.88 -2.35 4.61
CA LEU A 86 5.53 -2.68 5.07
C LEU A 86 4.98 -3.86 4.27
#